data_AF-A0A286GQR7-F1
#
_entry.id   AF-A0A286GQR7-F1
#
_cell.length_a   1.000
_cell.length_b   1.000
_cell.length_c   1.000
_cell.angle_alpha   90.00
_cell.angle_beta   90.00
_cell.angle_gamma   90.00
#
_symmetry.space_group_name_H-M   'P 1'
#
loop_
_entity.id
_entity.type
_entity.pdbx_description
1 polymer ?
#
loop_
_entity_poly.entity_id
_entity_poly.type
_entity_poly.pdbx_seq_one_letter_code
_entity_poly.pdbx_strand_id
1 'polypeptide(L)'
;MDLELFFEGLDADLLDAVVDVRVADLAVADAPADGPGASSGELRVSSARPSARISLDLPVGDAMYEPGLLVRVRGRTPDDGRIEFFTTSATPVTAPSKGPVRVLLSRIA
;
A
#
# COMPACT_ATOMS: atom_id res chain seq x y z
N MET A 1 -11.10 -4.65 -3.99
CA MET A 1 -9.81 -5.32 -4.27
C MET A 1 -9.14 -5.67 -2.96
N ASP A 2 -8.59 -6.88 -2.85
CA ASP A 2 -7.82 -7.28 -1.68
C ASP A 2 -6.33 -7.05 -1.90
N LEU A 3 -5.68 -6.45 -0.91
CA LEU A 3 -4.24 -6.21 -0.89
C LEU A 3 -3.61 -6.99 0.27
N GLU A 4 -2.41 -7.53 0.04
CA GLU A 4 -1.54 -8.09 1.08
C GLU A 4 -0.29 -7.22 1.16
N LEU A 5 -0.21 -6.42 2.21
CA LEU A 5 0.88 -5.49 2.46
C LEU A 5 2.01 -6.20 3.20
N PHE A 6 3.24 -6.09 2.73
CA PHE A 6 4.45 -6.63 3.38
C PHE A 6 5.35 -5.48 3.81
N PHE A 7 5.74 -5.45 5.08
CA PHE A 7 6.48 -4.34 5.69
C PHE A 7 7.96 -4.72 5.85
N GLU A 8 8.77 -4.32 4.89
CA GLU A 8 10.22 -4.50 4.93
C GLU A 8 10.85 -3.55 5.95
N GLY A 9 11.65 -4.10 6.88
CA GLY A 9 12.31 -3.31 7.92
C GLY A 9 11.41 -2.93 9.10
N LEU A 10 10.30 -3.63 9.31
CA LEU A 10 9.47 -3.49 10.51
C LEU A 10 10.14 -4.15 11.73
N ASP A 11 10.76 -3.34 12.58
CA ASP A 11 11.50 -3.73 13.78
C ASP A 11 10.66 -3.69 15.07
N ALA A 12 9.55 -2.94 15.08
CA ALA A 12 8.59 -2.85 16.17
C ALA A 12 7.14 -3.03 15.65
N ASP A 13 6.19 -3.29 16.55
CA ASP A 13 4.77 -3.30 16.19
C ASP A 13 4.36 -1.94 15.58
N LEU A 14 3.58 -1.98 14.50
CA LEU A 14 2.95 -0.82 13.90
C LEU A 14 1.52 -0.68 14.45
N LEU A 15 1.25 0.44 15.10
CA LEU A 15 -0.03 0.78 15.71
C LEU A 15 -0.68 1.96 14.98
N ASP A 16 -2.00 2.05 15.08
CA ASP A 16 -2.84 3.14 14.56
C ASP A 16 -2.52 3.51 13.10
N ALA A 17 -2.17 2.50 12.29
CA ALA A 17 -1.70 2.77 10.94
C ALA A 17 -2.84 3.12 10.00
N VAL A 18 -2.62 4.17 9.22
CA VAL A 18 -3.48 4.58 8.12
C VAL A 18 -2.82 4.18 6.82
N VAL A 19 -3.57 3.52 5.95
CA VAL A 19 -3.11 3.14 4.62
C VAL A 19 -3.73 4.07 3.60
N ASP A 20 -2.89 4.72 2.80
CA ASP A 20 -3.29 5.51 1.64
C ASP A 20 -2.81 4.79 0.38
N VAL A 21 -3.73 4.51 -0.54
CA VAL A 21 -3.45 3.87 -1.82
C VAL A 21 -3.80 4.82 -2.95
N ARG A 22 -2.87 5.04 -3.88
CA ARG A 22 -3.07 5.79 -5.12
C ARG A 22 -2.90 4.86 -6.31
N VAL A 23 -3.69 5.10 -7.35
CA VAL A 23 -3.59 4.42 -8.63
C VAL A 23 -2.88 5.34 -9.62
N ALA A 24 -1.81 4.86 -10.23
CA ALA A 24 -1.07 5.52 -11.30
C ALA A 24 -1.21 4.71 -12.60
N ASP A 25 -1.13 5.40 -13.74
CA ASP A 25 -1.02 4.75 -15.05
C ASP A 25 0.46 4.54 -15.39
N LEU A 26 0.89 3.28 -15.44
CA LEU A 26 2.28 2.90 -15.70
C LEU A 26 2.68 3.10 -17.15
N ALA A 27 1.72 3.23 -18.07
CA ALA A 27 1.99 3.56 -19.46
C ALA A 27 2.42 5.02 -19.66
N VAL A 28 2.20 5.88 -18.65
CA VAL A 28 2.50 7.31 -18.70
C VAL A 28 3.69 7.63 -17.79
N ALA A 29 4.80 8.04 -18.40
CA ALA A 29 5.93 8.59 -17.66
C ALA A 29 5.51 9.85 -16.90
N ASP A 30 5.96 9.98 -15.65
CA ASP A 30 5.63 11.11 -14.76
C ASP A 30 4.12 11.34 -14.59
N ALA A 31 3.34 10.26 -14.54
CA ALA A 31 1.91 10.32 -14.25
C ALA A 31 1.64 11.18 -13.01
N PRO A 32 0.64 12.10 -13.05
CA PRO A 32 0.39 13.04 -11.98
C PRO A 32 0.15 12.31 -10.66
N ALA A 33 0.78 12.80 -9.59
CA ALA A 33 0.72 12.16 -8.27
C ALA A 33 -0.71 12.09 -7.72
N ASP A 34 -1.62 12.95 -8.16
CA ASP A 34 -3.00 13.09 -7.66
C ASP A 34 -4.01 12.19 -8.37
N GLY A 35 -3.55 11.01 -8.79
CA GLY A 35 -4.41 9.95 -9.29
C GLY A 35 -5.48 9.50 -8.27
N PRO A 36 -6.53 8.82 -8.74
CA PRO A 36 -7.58 8.34 -7.85
C PRO A 36 -7.02 7.39 -6.79
N GLY A 37 -7.62 7.41 -5.60
CA GLY A 37 -7.11 6.65 -4.48
C GLY A 37 -8.18 6.30 -3.46
N ALA A 38 -7.80 5.44 -2.52
CA ALA A 38 -8.62 5.03 -1.38
C ALA A 38 -7.76 4.96 -0.13
N SER A 39 -8.39 5.13 1.03
CA SER A 39 -7.76 5.00 2.33
C SER A 39 -8.44 3.93 3.17
N SER A 40 -7.68 3.13 3.92
CA SER A 40 -8.23 2.28 4.98
C SER A 40 -7.96 2.87 6.35
N GLY A 41 -8.90 2.62 7.28
CA GLY A 41 -8.76 2.98 8.69
C GLY A 41 -7.75 2.12 9.45
N GLU A 42 -7.66 2.37 10.76
CA GLU A 42 -6.65 1.87 11.70
C GLU A 42 -6.27 0.38 11.49
N LEU A 43 -5.01 0.19 11.12
CA LEU A 43 -4.36 -1.10 10.94
C LEU A 43 -3.34 -1.31 12.06
N ARG A 44 -3.25 -2.55 12.56
CA ARG A 44 -2.15 -2.98 13.43
C ARG A 44 -1.36 -4.09 12.74
N VAL A 45 -0.04 -3.98 12.77
CA VAL A 45 0.88 -4.98 12.19
C VAL A 45 1.93 -5.33 13.24
N SER A 46 2.18 -6.63 13.43
CA SER A 46 3.21 -7.06 14.38
C SER A 46 4.55 -7.26 13.67
N SER A 47 5.66 -6.91 14.30
CA SER A 47 6.98 -7.23 13.75
C SER A 47 7.24 -8.75 13.64
N ALA A 48 6.55 -9.58 14.43
CA ALA A 48 6.61 -11.04 14.33
C ALA A 48 5.88 -11.60 13.08
N ARG A 49 4.96 -10.82 12.51
CA ARG A 49 4.27 -11.11 11.25
C ARG A 49 4.12 -9.79 10.50
N PRO A 50 5.14 -9.34 9.76
CA PRO A 50 5.20 -8.02 9.13
C PRO A 50 4.37 -8.00 7.84
N SER A 51 3.13 -8.45 7.92
CA SER A 51 2.18 -8.41 6.82
C SER A 51 0.75 -8.21 7.30
N ALA A 52 -0.06 -7.58 6.47
CA ALA A 52 -1.46 -7.30 6.73
C ALA A 52 -2.29 -7.44 5.47
N ARG A 53 -3.58 -7.78 5.64
CA ARG A 53 -4.54 -7.80 4.55
C ARG A 53 -5.56 -6.70 4.72
N ILE A 54 -5.84 -5.99 3.65
CA ILE A 54 -6.88 -4.96 3.59
C ILE A 54 -7.71 -5.14 2.33
N SER A 55 -8.97 -4.73 2.40
CA SER A 55 -9.86 -4.67 1.24
C SER A 55 -10.20 -3.21 0.99
N LEU A 56 -9.97 -2.75 -0.24
CA LEU A 56 -10.25 -1.39 -0.67
C LEU A 56 -11.09 -1.40 -1.94
N ASP A 57 -12.01 -0.45 -2.03
CA ASP A 57 -12.67 -0.15 -3.30
C ASP A 57 -11.77 0.82 -4.08
N LEU A 58 -11.11 0.30 -5.11
CA LEU A 58 -10.19 1.07 -5.95
C LEU A 58 -10.76 1.11 -7.37
N PRO A 59 -10.74 2.26 -8.06
CA PRO A 59 -11.32 2.41 -9.39
C PRO A 59 -10.39 1.84 -10.47
N VAL A 60 -9.96 0.59 -10.32
CA VAL A 60 -9.16 -0.19 -11.26
C VAL A 60 -10.09 -1.06 -12.10
N GLY A 61 -10.44 -0.59 -13.30
CA GLY A 61 -11.55 -1.19 -14.05
C GLY A 61 -11.58 -1.01 -15.57
N ASP A 62 -10.84 -0.06 -16.16
CA ASP A 62 -10.90 0.16 -17.61
C ASP A 62 -9.64 -0.33 -18.32
N ALA A 63 -9.84 -1.16 -19.35
CA ALA A 63 -8.79 -1.82 -20.14
C ALA A 63 -7.92 -0.87 -20.98
N MET A 64 -8.07 0.46 -20.83
CA MET A 64 -7.32 1.45 -21.61
C MET A 64 -6.07 1.99 -20.92
N TYR A 65 -5.80 1.64 -19.66
CA TYR A 65 -4.61 2.07 -18.93
C TYR A 65 -3.92 0.91 -18.20
N GLU A 66 -2.64 1.08 -17.85
CA GLU A 66 -1.85 0.08 -17.12
C GLU A 66 -1.81 0.43 -15.62
N PRO A 67 -2.76 -0.04 -14.80
CA PRO A 67 -2.82 0.35 -13.39
C PRO A 67 -1.63 -0.12 -12.57
N GLY A 68 -1.03 0.80 -11.83
CA GLY A 68 -0.06 0.56 -10.77
C GLY A 68 -0.51 1.14 -9.43
N LEU A 69 -0.24 0.44 -8.34
CA LEU A 69 -0.54 0.89 -6.98
C LEU A 69 0.69 1.54 -6.35
N LEU A 70 0.50 2.75 -5.84
CA LEU A 70 1.42 3.40 -4.91
C LEU A 70 0.77 3.38 -3.53
N VAL A 71 1.44 2.81 -2.54
CA VAL A 71 0.89 2.63 -1.20
C VAL A 71 1.78 3.30 -0.18
N ARG A 72 1.17 4.12 0.67
CA ARG A 72 1.79 4.78 1.82
C ARG A 72 1.10 4.30 3.08
N VAL A 73 1.88 3.91 4.08
CA VAL A 73 1.36 3.55 5.40
C VAL A 73 2.03 4.41 6.45
N ARG A 74 1.22 5.08 7.26
CA ARG A 74 1.69 5.96 8.35
C ARG A 74 1.12 5.46 9.66
N GLY A 75 1.97 5.26 10.66
CA GLY A 75 1.52 4.85 11.99
C GLY A 75 2.55 5.21 13.05
N ARG A 76 2.51 4.46 14.15
CA ARG A 76 3.37 4.68 15.33
C ARG A 76 3.85 3.37 15.92
N THR A 77 5.01 3.40 16.57
CA THR A 77 5.53 2.30 17.38
C THR A 77 4.91 2.30 18.78
N PRO A 78 5.10 1.24 19.59
CA PRO A 78 4.64 1.21 20.99
C PRO A 78 5.22 2.34 21.84
N ASP A 79 6.43 2.81 21.50
CA ASP A 79 7.13 3.90 22.17
C ASP A 79 6.72 5.29 21.66
N ASP A 80 5.58 5.39 20.95
CA ASP A 80 5.04 6.62 20.34
C ASP A 80 5.93 7.23 19.24
N GLY A 81 6.89 6.45 18.72
CA GLY A 81 7.71 6.85 17.58
C GLY A 81 6.90 6.82 16.29
N ARG A 82 6.94 7.89 15.49
CA ARG A 82 6.33 7.89 14.16
C ARG A 82 7.10 6.97 13.22
N ILE A 83 6.38 6.21 12.42
CA ILE A 83 6.96 5.33 11.42
C ILE A 83 6.15 5.38 10.14
N GLU A 84 6.84 5.35 9.00
CA GLU A 84 6.23 5.45 7.69
C GLU A 84 6.83 4.45 6.71
N PHE A 85 5.95 3.84 5.91
CA PHE A 85 6.31 2.93 4.84
C PHE A 85 5.74 3.39 3.51
N PHE A 86 6.46 3.10 2.43
CA PHE A 86 6.05 3.44 1.08
C PHE A 86 6.50 2.39 0.07
N THR A 87 5.76 2.26 -1.02
CA THR A 87 6.17 1.48 -2.20
C THR A 87 7.32 2.17 -2.92
N THR A 88 8.50 1.54 -3.01
CA THR A 88 9.64 2.10 -3.75
C THR A 88 9.42 2.15 -5.27
N SER A 89 8.54 1.29 -5.79
CA SER A 89 8.03 1.31 -7.14
C SER A 89 6.54 0.96 -7.15
N ALA A 90 5.81 1.46 -8.15
CA ALA A 90 4.40 1.14 -8.29
C ALA A 90 4.20 -0.36 -8.52
N THR A 91 3.24 -0.96 -7.80
CA THR A 91 2.90 -2.38 -7.93
C THR A 91 1.90 -2.59 -9.07
N PRO A 92 2.25 -3.28 -10.16
CA PRO A 92 1.32 -3.49 -11.28
C PRO A 92 0.09 -4.29 -10.85
N VAL A 93 -1.08 -3.88 -11.32
CA VAL A 93 -2.35 -4.60 -11.12
C VAL A 93 -2.68 -5.35 -12.40
N THR A 94 -2.34 -6.65 -12.45
CA THR A 94 -2.74 -7.52 -13.55
C THR A 94 -4.09 -8.19 -13.26
N ALA A 95 -5.06 -8.07 -14.17
CA ALA A 95 -6.36 -8.72 -14.04
C ALA A 95 -6.32 -10.23 -14.42
N PRO A 96 -7.11 -11.11 -13.77
CA PRO A 96 -7.48 -11.12 -12.36
C PRO A 96 -6.55 -12.07 -11.59
N SER A 97 -5.82 -11.55 -10.60
CA SER A 97 -5.12 -12.41 -9.64
C SER A 97 -6.13 -13.26 -8.87
N LYS A 98 -5.91 -14.57 -8.77
CA LYS A 98 -6.74 -15.49 -7.95
C LYS A 98 -6.63 -15.26 -6.43
N GLY A 99 -6.07 -14.12 -6.02
CA GLY A 99 -5.73 -13.79 -4.64
C GLY A 99 -5.36 -12.31 -4.49
N PRO A 100 -5.01 -11.88 -3.27
CA PRO A 100 -4.72 -10.49 -2.99
C PRO A 100 -3.51 -10.01 -3.80
N VAL A 101 -3.55 -8.75 -4.22
CA VAL A 101 -2.38 -8.09 -4.83
C VAL A 101 -1.35 -7.88 -3.73
N ARG A 102 -0.14 -8.40 -3.94
CA ARG A 102 0.93 -8.31 -2.96
C ARG A 102 1.72 -7.02 -3.16
N VAL A 103 1.82 -6.22 -2.11
CA VAL A 103 2.49 -4.93 -2.14
C VAL A 103 3.64 -4.96 -1.13
N LEU A 104 4.86 -4.73 -1.60
CA LEU A 104 6.04 -4.57 -0.75
C LEU A 104 6.19 -3.10 -0.35
N LEU A 105 6.35 -2.85 0.93
CA LEU A 105 6.50 -1.53 1.53
C LEU A 105 7.84 -1.44 2.23
N SER A 106 8.63 -0.42 1.89
CA SER A 106 9.91 -0.15 2.55
C SER A 106 9.76 1.02 3.51
N ARG A 107 10.44 0.96 4.65
CA ARG A 107 10.44 2.04 5.64
C ARG A 107 11.15 3.28 5.08
N ILE A 108 10.55 4.46 5.28
CA ILE A 108 11.09 5.74 4.81
C ILE A 108 11.23 6.80 5.92
N ALA A 109 10.70 6.54 7.13
CA ALA A 109 10.96 7.26 8.37
C ALA A 109 10.63 6.36 9.57
#